data_AF-A0A2E9Q5C2-F1
#
_entry.id   AF-A0A2E9Q5C2-F1
#
_cell.length_a   1.000
_cell.length_b   1.000
_cell.length_c   1.000
_cell.angle_alpha   90.00
_cell.angle_beta   90.00
_cell.angle_gamma   90.00
#
_symmetry.space_group_name_H-M   'P 1'
#
loop_
_entity.id
_entity.type
_entity.pdbx_description
1 polymer ?
#
loop_
_entity_poly.entity_id
_entity_poly.type
_entity_poly.pdbx_seq_one_letter_code
_entity_poly.pdbx_strand_id
1 'polypeptide(L)'
;MSMYLPNFGQKPGSRVWGAFCIPLVLLILVFTGGISAEPPSSSGTDESANSQEDPSREEQQSSENEDPNREGPKSQNPSDSGEGSDEVIMVPGDDPEMNAAIQEARDTLPEFWTKFANPEPGEDSFMIKVMISDSKGIEHFWCGRLKKEGESIQCTIANEPQTVESVEFGQLIEPDPADISDWMYRKNGYIYGNRTMRVLIKRMPKEKADYYRSMLADP
;
A
#
# COMPACT_ATOMS: atom_id res chain seq x y z
N MET A 1 -52.44 4.89 37.51
CA MET A 1 -52.03 5.36 36.16
C MET A 1 -50.63 5.96 36.29
N SER A 2 -49.50 5.36 35.88
CA SER A 2 -49.16 4.69 34.60
C SER A 2 -49.37 5.66 33.44
N MET A 3 -48.48 6.03 32.52
CA MET A 3 -47.07 5.81 32.10
C MET A 3 -46.73 7.10 31.28
N TYR A 4 -45.51 7.51 30.88
CA TYR A 4 -44.55 6.92 29.94
C TYR A 4 -43.35 7.88 29.83
N LEU A 5 -42.14 7.33 29.78
CA LEU A 5 -40.94 7.99 29.24
C LEU A 5 -40.98 7.96 27.70
N PRO A 6 -40.20 8.81 27.03
CA PRO A 6 -39.37 8.32 25.93
C PRO A 6 -37.88 8.58 26.17
N ASN A 7 -37.16 7.52 25.90
CA ASN A 7 -35.72 7.35 25.86
C ASN A 7 -35.23 7.86 24.50
N PHE A 8 -34.27 8.78 24.46
CA PHE A 8 -33.47 9.05 23.25
C PHE A 8 -32.00 9.02 23.64
N GLY A 9 -31.38 7.87 23.42
CA GLY A 9 -29.94 7.70 23.44
C GLY A 9 -29.32 8.53 22.32
N GLN A 10 -28.56 9.56 22.69
CA GLN A 10 -27.51 10.10 21.83
C GLN A 10 -26.23 9.31 22.11
N LYS A 11 -25.83 8.51 21.12
CA LYS A 11 -24.52 7.85 21.09
C LYS A 11 -23.42 8.93 21.10
N PRO A 12 -22.34 8.79 21.89
CA PRO A 12 -21.23 9.71 21.85
C PRO A 12 -20.35 9.46 20.61
N GLY A 13 -20.22 10.51 19.78
CA GLY A 13 -18.94 10.89 19.18
C GLY A 13 -18.47 10.14 17.94
N SER A 14 -19.10 10.41 16.78
CA SER A 14 -18.36 10.40 15.52
C SER A 14 -17.33 11.53 15.57
N ARG A 15 -16.07 11.21 15.86
CA ARG A 15 -14.96 12.14 15.66
C ARG A 15 -14.75 12.31 14.16
N VAL A 16 -15.21 13.44 13.67
CA VAL A 16 -14.73 14.09 12.44
C VAL A 16 -13.20 13.97 12.35
N TRP A 17 -12.73 13.27 11.33
CA TRP A 17 -11.33 13.30 10.87
C TRP A 17 -11.06 14.68 10.27
N GLY A 18 -10.84 15.67 11.13
CA GLY A 18 -10.54 17.04 10.73
C GLY A 18 -9.05 17.32 10.83
N ALA A 19 -8.35 17.33 9.69
CA ALA A 19 -7.32 18.30 9.33
C ALA A 19 -6.69 17.90 7.98
N PHE A 20 -7.04 18.62 6.91
CA PHE A 20 -6.28 18.79 5.66
C PHE A 20 -5.37 17.63 5.22
N CYS A 21 -5.94 16.50 4.82
CA CYS A 21 -5.25 15.60 3.89
C CYS A 21 -5.42 16.16 2.48
N ILE A 22 -4.48 16.98 2.01
CA ILE A 22 -4.22 16.98 0.57
C ILE A 22 -3.83 15.53 0.26
N PRO A 23 -4.50 14.83 -0.68
CA PRO A 23 -4.18 13.45 -0.98
C PRO A 23 -2.71 13.40 -1.38
N LEU A 24 -1.91 12.86 -0.48
CA LEU A 24 -0.51 12.61 -0.74
C LEU A 24 -0.51 11.48 -1.76
N VAL A 25 0.02 11.75 -2.95
CA VAL A 25 0.10 10.71 -3.99
C VAL A 25 1.23 9.77 -3.58
N LEU A 26 0.88 8.74 -2.84
CA LEU A 26 1.78 7.75 -2.29
C LEU A 26 1.93 6.61 -3.30
N LEU A 27 2.93 6.71 -4.20
CA LEU A 27 3.22 5.60 -5.12
C LEU A 27 3.66 4.36 -4.34
N ILE A 28 2.93 3.27 -4.55
CA ILE A 28 3.26 1.94 -4.04
C ILE A 28 4.27 1.31 -5.00
N LEU A 29 5.34 0.74 -4.43
CA LEU A 29 6.24 -0.12 -5.19
C LEU A 29 6.01 -1.56 -4.79
N VAL A 30 5.77 -2.41 -5.77
CA VAL A 30 5.75 -3.87 -5.61
C VAL A 30 6.95 -4.42 -6.36
N PHE A 31 7.78 -5.20 -5.68
CA PHE A 31 8.99 -5.74 -6.28
C PHE A 31 8.78 -7.17 -6.77
N THR A 32 9.24 -7.46 -7.99
CA THR A 32 9.16 -8.79 -8.60
C THR A 32 10.49 -9.52 -8.53
N GLY A 33 10.44 -10.78 -8.07
CA GLY A 33 11.60 -11.68 -8.02
C GLY A 33 12.15 -11.91 -6.61
N GLY A 34 12.31 -13.20 -6.25
CA GLY A 34 13.20 -13.63 -5.18
C GLY A 34 12.60 -13.92 -3.79
N ILE A 35 11.40 -14.51 -3.66
CA ILE A 35 11.12 -15.33 -2.46
C ILE A 35 11.93 -16.64 -2.54
N SER A 36 13.24 -16.58 -2.29
CA SER A 36 13.98 -17.79 -1.94
C SER A 36 13.92 -17.96 -0.43
N ALA A 37 12.74 -18.33 0.07
CA ALA A 37 12.62 -18.96 1.36
C ALA A 37 12.86 -20.46 1.13
N GLU A 38 14.08 -20.95 1.39
CA GLU A 38 14.31 -22.39 1.46
C GLU A 38 13.47 -22.99 2.61
N PRO A 39 12.60 -23.97 2.36
CA PRO A 39 11.92 -24.67 3.45
C PRO A 39 12.91 -25.62 4.14
N PRO A 40 12.87 -25.78 5.48
CA PRO A 40 13.65 -26.80 6.15
C PRO A 40 13.20 -28.18 5.67
N SER A 41 14.18 -28.96 5.20
CA SER A 41 14.06 -30.37 4.91
C SER A 41 13.53 -31.14 6.11
N SER A 42 12.39 -31.82 5.95
CA SER A 42 11.98 -32.90 6.85
C SER A 42 11.25 -33.96 6.07
N SER A 43 11.99 -35.03 5.79
CA SER A 43 11.54 -36.34 5.35
C SER A 43 10.52 -36.96 6.31
N GLY A 44 9.51 -37.63 5.77
CA GLY A 44 8.64 -38.55 6.51
C GLY A 44 7.59 -39.16 5.58
N THR A 45 7.74 -40.45 5.32
CA THR A 45 6.96 -41.30 4.40
C THR A 45 5.63 -41.78 5.00
N ASP A 46 4.83 -42.40 4.13
CA ASP A 46 3.87 -43.50 4.34
C ASP A 46 2.48 -43.14 3.76
N GLU A 47 2.08 -43.62 2.58
CA GLU A 47 1.75 -44.99 2.15
C GLU A 47 0.22 -45.29 2.23
N SER A 48 -0.37 -45.37 1.02
CA SER A 48 -1.43 -46.29 0.55
C SER A 48 -2.90 -46.20 0.96
N ALA A 49 -3.71 -46.17 -0.12
CA ALA A 49 -4.91 -46.99 -0.41
C ALA A 49 -6.23 -46.71 0.37
N ASN A 50 -7.45 -46.89 -0.15
CA ASN A 50 -8.07 -47.16 -1.46
C ASN A 50 -9.61 -47.23 -1.19
N SER A 51 -10.43 -47.25 -2.25
CA SER A 51 -11.81 -47.82 -2.39
C SER A 51 -12.95 -46.78 -2.32
N GLN A 52 -13.62 -46.42 -3.44
CA GLN A 52 -14.79 -47.07 -4.09
C GLN A 52 -16.10 -46.89 -3.26
N GLU A 53 -17.32 -46.63 -3.74
CA GLU A 53 -18.02 -46.56 -5.05
C GLU A 53 -19.46 -46.00 -4.74
N ASP A 54 -20.01 -45.03 -5.49
CA ASP A 54 -21.10 -45.16 -6.50
C ASP A 54 -22.52 -44.73 -5.96
N PRO A 55 -23.62 -44.67 -6.75
CA PRO A 55 -24.12 -43.51 -7.51
C PRO A 55 -25.54 -43.06 -7.15
N SER A 56 -25.98 -41.93 -7.72
CA SER A 56 -27.32 -41.87 -8.36
C SER A 56 -27.45 -40.66 -9.29
N ARG A 57 -27.94 -40.98 -10.48
CA ARG A 57 -28.20 -40.14 -11.65
C ARG A 57 -29.71 -39.99 -11.75
N GLU A 58 -30.22 -38.77 -11.91
CA GLU A 58 -31.44 -38.53 -12.68
C GLU A 58 -31.19 -37.37 -13.65
N GLU A 59 -31.27 -37.72 -14.93
CA GLU A 59 -31.34 -36.82 -16.07
C GLU A 59 -32.67 -36.05 -16.07
N GLN A 60 -32.66 -34.81 -16.56
CA GLN A 60 -33.62 -34.41 -17.57
C GLN A 60 -33.12 -33.21 -18.38
N GLN A 61 -33.29 -33.35 -19.69
CA GLN A 61 -32.74 -32.57 -20.79
C GLN A 61 -33.91 -31.87 -21.48
N SER A 62 -33.83 -30.57 -21.75
CA SER A 62 -34.66 -29.94 -22.77
C SER A 62 -34.13 -28.58 -23.24
N SER A 63 -33.64 -28.63 -24.49
CA SER A 63 -33.87 -27.70 -25.61
C SER A 63 -33.54 -26.20 -25.47
N GLU A 64 -32.59 -25.82 -26.33
CA GLU A 64 -32.39 -24.51 -26.97
C GLU A 64 -33.69 -23.76 -27.31
N ASN A 65 -33.66 -22.44 -27.14
CA ASN A 65 -34.21 -21.47 -28.08
C ASN A 65 -33.35 -20.21 -28.02
N GLU A 66 -32.63 -19.94 -29.11
CA GLU A 66 -31.90 -18.71 -29.36
C GLU A 66 -32.89 -17.56 -29.63
N ASP A 67 -32.73 -16.44 -28.94
CA ASP A 67 -33.43 -15.18 -29.24
C ASP A 67 -32.45 -14.25 -30.00
N PRO A 68 -32.71 -13.90 -31.28
CA PRO A 68 -31.77 -13.15 -32.11
C PRO A 68 -31.94 -11.63 -32.02
N ASN A 69 -32.48 -11.07 -30.93
CA ASN A 69 -32.55 -9.61 -30.80
C ASN A 69 -32.44 -9.08 -29.36
N ARG A 70 -31.25 -9.21 -28.75
CA ARG A 70 -30.88 -8.42 -27.56
C ARG A 70 -29.85 -7.36 -27.93
N GLU A 71 -30.33 -6.16 -28.24
CA GLU A 71 -29.53 -4.93 -28.24
C GLU A 71 -28.90 -4.76 -26.84
N GLY A 72 -27.60 -5.03 -26.73
CA GLY A 72 -26.85 -4.75 -25.52
C GLY A 72 -26.57 -3.24 -25.41
N PRO A 73 -26.87 -2.58 -24.29
CA PRO A 73 -26.35 -1.25 -24.07
C PRO A 73 -24.83 -1.36 -23.89
N LYS A 74 -24.10 -0.71 -24.81
CA LYS A 74 -22.68 -0.39 -24.66
C LYS A 74 -22.49 0.38 -23.35
N SER A 75 -22.02 -0.30 -22.30
CA SER A 75 -21.55 0.38 -21.09
C SER A 75 -20.11 0.84 -21.34
N GLN A 76 -20.00 2.00 -22.00
CA GLN A 76 -18.88 2.88 -21.78
C GLN A 76 -19.07 3.49 -20.40
N ASN A 77 -18.35 2.99 -19.39
CA ASN A 77 -18.14 3.73 -18.16
C ASN A 77 -16.70 4.25 -18.15
N PRO A 78 -16.46 5.51 -18.54
CA PRO A 78 -15.32 6.25 -18.07
C PRO A 78 -15.67 6.75 -16.66
N SER A 79 -15.47 5.90 -15.64
CA SER A 79 -15.42 6.36 -14.25
C SER A 79 -13.96 6.63 -13.89
N ASP A 80 -13.38 7.63 -14.55
CA ASP A 80 -12.26 8.39 -14.03
C ASP A 80 -12.85 9.39 -13.02
N SER A 81 -13.07 8.90 -11.81
CA SER A 81 -13.28 9.73 -10.64
C SER A 81 -11.96 9.76 -9.88
N GLY A 82 -11.16 10.78 -10.16
CA GLY A 82 -9.95 11.08 -9.42
C GLY A 82 -10.22 11.36 -7.95
N GLU A 83 -10.15 10.31 -7.13
CA GLU A 83 -9.96 10.35 -5.69
C GLU A 83 -9.02 9.19 -5.29
N GLY A 84 -7.76 9.52 -5.01
CA GLY A 84 -6.92 8.78 -4.06
C GLY A 84 -6.66 7.28 -4.27
N SER A 85 -6.63 6.73 -5.49
CA SER A 85 -6.16 5.35 -5.65
C SER A 85 -4.64 5.30 -5.55
N ASP A 86 -4.12 4.52 -4.60
CA ASP A 86 -2.70 4.26 -4.48
C ASP A 86 -2.20 3.55 -5.74
N GLU A 87 -1.44 4.26 -6.56
CA GLU A 87 -0.93 3.70 -7.80
C GLU A 87 0.20 2.71 -7.53
N VAL A 88 0.07 1.51 -8.10
CA VAL A 88 1.05 0.43 -8.01
C VAL A 88 2.01 0.48 -9.19
N ILE A 89 3.30 0.50 -8.89
CA ILE A 89 4.36 0.35 -9.88
C ILE A 89 5.18 -0.90 -9.58
N MET A 90 5.23 -1.79 -10.56
CA MET A 90 6.03 -3.00 -10.51
C MET A 90 7.50 -2.67 -10.84
N VAL A 91 8.43 -3.08 -9.98
CA VAL A 91 9.87 -2.87 -10.17
C VAL A 91 10.62 -4.20 -9.98
N PRO A 92 11.59 -4.56 -10.84
CA PRO A 92 12.42 -5.74 -10.59
C PRO A 92 13.22 -5.63 -9.28
N GLY A 93 13.31 -6.73 -8.53
CA GLY A 93 14.15 -6.88 -7.31
C GLY A 93 15.57 -6.36 -7.46
N ASP A 94 16.15 -6.59 -8.63
CA ASP A 94 17.54 -6.32 -8.97
C ASP A 94 17.75 -5.02 -9.74
N ASP A 95 16.74 -4.15 -9.83
CA ASP A 95 16.85 -2.88 -10.55
C ASP A 95 17.96 -1.98 -9.95
N PRO A 96 19.07 -1.75 -10.68
CA PRO A 96 20.24 -1.10 -10.09
C PRO A 96 20.00 0.38 -9.79
N GLU A 97 19.15 1.06 -10.56
CA GLU A 97 18.84 2.47 -10.31
C GLU A 97 17.95 2.62 -9.07
N MET A 98 16.95 1.74 -8.93
CA MET A 98 16.08 1.75 -7.76
C MET A 98 16.83 1.40 -6.49
N ASN A 99 17.67 0.36 -6.54
CA ASN A 99 18.49 -0.06 -5.41
C ASN A 99 19.51 1.03 -5.00
N ALA A 100 20.09 1.74 -5.97
CA ALA A 100 20.94 2.90 -5.68
C ALA A 100 20.17 4.04 -5.01
N ALA A 101 18.93 4.33 -5.46
CA ALA A 101 18.09 5.36 -4.85
C ALA A 101 17.64 4.99 -3.43
N ILE A 102 17.36 3.70 -3.17
CA ILE A 102 17.08 3.19 -1.82
C ILE A 102 18.31 3.39 -0.92
N GLN A 103 19.50 3.06 -1.40
CA GLN A 103 20.72 3.26 -0.64
C GLN A 103 20.96 4.75 -0.32
N GLU A 104 20.80 5.63 -1.30
CA GLU A 104 20.92 7.09 -1.08
C GLU A 104 19.91 7.60 -0.05
N ALA A 105 18.67 7.08 -0.06
CA ALA A 105 17.68 7.43 0.95
C ALA A 105 18.11 6.96 2.35
N ARG A 106 18.66 5.75 2.48
CA ARG A 106 19.20 5.24 3.75
C ARG A 106 20.39 6.07 4.25
N ASP A 107 21.32 6.43 3.36
CA ASP A 107 22.50 7.22 3.69
C ASP A 107 22.12 8.62 4.22
N THR A 108 21.02 9.17 3.74
CA THR A 108 20.48 10.49 4.13
C THR A 108 19.39 10.42 5.21
N LEU A 109 19.01 9.23 5.66
CA LEU A 109 18.00 9.03 6.70
C LEU A 109 18.35 9.73 8.05
N PRO A 110 19.62 9.86 8.49
CA PRO A 110 19.95 10.64 9.68
C PRO A 110 19.54 12.11 9.61
N GLU A 111 19.55 12.72 8.42
CA GLU A 111 19.08 14.09 8.20
C GLU A 111 17.57 14.18 8.45
N PHE A 112 16.81 13.24 7.88
CA PHE A 112 15.37 13.13 8.11
C PHE A 112 15.03 13.04 9.60
N TRP A 113 15.74 12.20 10.36
CA TRP A 113 15.49 12.08 11.79
C TRP A 113 15.84 13.35 12.57
N THR A 114 16.86 14.08 12.14
CA THR A 114 17.20 15.38 12.74
C THR A 114 16.06 16.38 12.54
N LYS A 115 15.46 16.42 11.35
CA LYS A 115 14.31 17.26 11.03
C LYS A 115 13.04 16.82 11.75
N PHE A 116 12.78 15.51 11.81
CA PHE A 116 11.64 14.95 12.52
C PHE A 116 11.66 15.28 14.03
N ALA A 117 12.84 15.23 14.65
CA ALA A 117 12.99 15.55 16.07
C ALA A 117 12.79 17.05 16.38
N ASN A 118 13.14 17.93 15.43
CA ASN A 118 13.02 19.38 15.58
C ASN A 118 12.48 20.03 14.30
N PRO A 119 11.17 19.91 14.00
CA PRO A 119 10.60 20.47 12.79
C PRO A 119 10.66 22.00 12.78
N GLU A 120 11.11 22.59 11.67
CA GLU A 120 11.06 24.04 11.46
C GLU A 120 9.65 24.50 11.06
N PRO A 121 9.33 25.81 11.18
CA PRO A 121 8.06 26.33 10.68
C PRO A 121 7.81 25.97 9.21
N GLY A 122 6.62 25.44 8.95
CA GLY A 122 6.20 24.99 7.62
C GLY A 122 6.69 23.58 7.25
N GLU A 123 7.44 22.89 8.12
CA GLU A 123 7.78 21.47 7.96
C GLU A 123 6.68 20.58 8.56
N ASP A 124 6.17 19.63 7.77
CA ASP A 124 5.10 18.71 8.18
C ASP A 124 5.17 17.37 7.41
N SER A 125 4.17 16.52 7.62
CA SER A 125 3.96 15.28 6.83
C SER A 125 5.17 14.35 6.77
N PHE A 126 5.86 14.16 7.89
CA PHE A 126 7.00 13.25 8.00
C PHE A 126 6.56 11.80 7.83
N MET A 127 7.16 11.10 6.87
CA MET A 127 6.84 9.71 6.54
C MET A 127 8.10 8.94 6.16
N ILE A 128 8.10 7.64 6.45
CA ILE A 128 9.10 6.69 5.96
C ILE A 128 8.43 5.71 5.01
N LYS A 129 9.19 5.15 4.07
CA LYS A 129 8.75 4.04 3.23
C LYS A 129 9.45 2.76 3.68
N VAL A 130 8.70 1.73 4.00
CA VAL A 130 9.22 0.48 4.58
C VAL A 130 8.94 -0.69 3.63
N MET A 131 9.95 -1.51 3.39
CA MET A 131 9.81 -2.79 2.70
C MET A 131 9.16 -3.81 3.64
N ILE A 132 8.08 -4.43 3.22
CA ILE A 132 7.43 -5.53 3.95
C ILE A 132 7.31 -6.71 2.99
N SER A 133 7.58 -7.91 3.50
CA SER A 133 7.50 -9.14 2.73
C SER A 133 6.73 -10.22 3.48
N ASP A 134 5.96 -11.02 2.74
CA ASP A 134 5.30 -12.22 3.26
C ASP A 134 5.28 -13.34 2.19
N SER A 135 4.43 -14.35 2.39
CA SER A 135 4.28 -15.46 1.44
C SER A 135 3.74 -15.06 0.07
N LYS A 136 3.17 -13.87 -0.09
CA LYS A 136 2.56 -13.37 -1.33
C LYS A 136 3.49 -12.48 -2.13
N GLY A 137 4.43 -11.80 -1.48
CA GLY A 137 5.46 -11.04 -2.18
C GLY A 137 6.14 -9.98 -1.34
N ILE A 138 6.67 -8.96 -2.02
CA ILE A 138 7.37 -7.83 -1.43
C ILE A 138 6.72 -6.54 -1.89
N GLU A 139 6.38 -5.67 -0.95
CA GLU A 139 5.74 -4.38 -1.21
C GLU A 139 6.36 -3.32 -0.30
N HIS A 140 6.43 -2.08 -0.80
CA HIS A 140 6.99 -0.95 -0.05
C HIS A 140 5.89 0.04 0.32
N PHE A 141 5.66 0.17 1.63
CA PHE A 141 4.57 0.94 2.22
C PHE A 141 5.04 2.28 2.74
N TRP A 142 4.34 3.35 2.39
CA TRP A 142 4.48 4.59 3.13
C TRP A 142 3.84 4.46 4.51
N CYS A 143 4.54 4.97 5.52
CA CYS A 143 4.13 4.92 6.90
C CYS A 143 4.24 6.31 7.54
N GLY A 144 3.16 6.76 8.18
CA GLY A 144 3.08 8.04 8.88
C GLY A 144 2.94 7.86 10.39
N ARG A 145 2.51 8.93 11.08
CA ARG A 145 2.31 8.95 12.55
C ARG A 145 3.51 8.39 13.32
N LEU A 146 4.69 8.82 12.92
CA LEU A 146 5.96 8.30 13.41
C LEU A 146 6.11 8.57 14.91
N LYS A 147 6.68 7.60 15.61
CA LYS A 147 7.32 7.79 16.90
C LYS A 147 8.69 7.13 16.84
N LYS A 148 9.69 7.80 17.42
CA LYS A 148 11.06 7.28 17.46
C LYS A 148 11.63 7.46 18.85
N GLU A 149 12.09 6.37 19.43
CA GLU A 149 12.70 6.33 20.77
C GLU A 149 13.99 5.52 20.69
N GLY A 150 15.15 6.21 20.70
CA GLY A 150 16.43 5.55 20.42
C GLY A 150 16.42 4.95 19.02
N GLU A 151 16.65 3.65 18.90
CA GLU A 151 16.58 2.92 17.61
C GLU A 151 15.18 2.36 17.31
N SER A 152 14.28 2.34 18.30
CA SER A 152 12.90 1.87 18.10
C SER A 152 12.11 2.89 17.28
N ILE A 153 11.40 2.38 16.27
CA ILE A 153 10.55 3.13 15.37
C ILE A 153 9.16 2.51 15.42
N GLN A 154 8.15 3.35 15.62
CA GLN A 154 6.75 3.00 15.43
C GLN A 154 6.17 3.86 14.32
N CYS A 155 5.38 3.27 13.43
CA CYS A 155 4.72 3.99 12.36
C CYS A 155 3.40 3.32 11.98
N THR A 156 2.53 4.08 11.31
CA THR A 156 1.22 3.59 10.86
C THR A 156 1.22 3.48 9.34
N ILE A 157 0.85 2.30 8.81
CA ILE A 157 0.69 2.06 7.36
C ILE A 157 -0.29 3.09 6.79
N ALA A 158 0.11 3.75 5.69
CA ALA A 158 -0.62 4.86 5.09
C ALA A 158 -1.14 4.57 3.67
N ASN A 159 -1.00 3.33 3.20
CA ASN A 159 -1.48 2.86 1.90
C ASN A 159 -2.20 1.52 2.03
N GLU A 160 -3.11 1.23 1.11
CA GLU A 160 -3.79 -0.07 1.06
C GLU A 160 -2.85 -1.13 0.45
N PRO A 161 -2.59 -2.26 1.14
CA PRO A 161 -1.82 -3.37 0.59
C PRO A 161 -2.40 -3.91 -0.71
N GLN A 162 -1.51 -4.22 -1.66
CA GLN A 162 -1.89 -4.69 -2.99
C GLN A 162 -1.40 -6.11 -3.27
N THR A 163 -0.28 -6.51 -2.64
CA THR A 163 0.30 -7.84 -2.77
C THR A 163 0.48 -8.52 -1.42
N VAL A 164 1.03 -7.79 -0.44
CA VAL A 164 1.26 -8.32 0.91
C VAL A 164 -0.08 -8.41 1.67
N GLU A 165 -0.31 -9.53 2.37
CA GLU A 165 -1.50 -9.80 3.19
C GLU A 165 -1.21 -9.76 4.69
N SER A 166 0.05 -9.62 5.11
CA SER A 166 0.46 -9.60 6.51
C SER A 166 0.17 -8.29 7.26
N VAL A 167 -0.21 -7.23 6.55
CA VAL A 167 -0.54 -5.91 7.13
C VAL A 167 -1.77 -5.30 6.48
N GLU A 168 -2.36 -4.27 7.09
CA GLU A 168 -3.51 -3.51 6.58
C GLU A 168 -3.31 -1.98 6.68
N PHE A 169 -4.07 -1.21 5.89
CA PHE A 169 -4.08 0.25 6.00
C PHE A 169 -4.44 0.70 7.42
N GLY A 170 -3.68 1.65 7.97
CA GLY A 170 -3.91 2.18 9.32
C GLY A 170 -3.35 1.31 10.45
N GLN A 171 -2.73 0.16 10.16
CA GLN A 171 -2.07 -0.67 11.15
C GLN A 171 -0.82 0.00 11.73
N LEU A 172 -0.63 -0.08 13.05
CA LEU A 172 0.61 0.29 13.72
C LEU A 172 1.62 -0.85 13.60
N ILE A 173 2.83 -0.55 13.14
CA ILE A 173 3.94 -1.50 13.01
C ILE A 173 5.21 -0.93 13.68
N GLU A 174 6.16 -1.83 13.93
CA GLU A 174 7.51 -1.53 14.42
C GLU A 174 8.53 -2.08 13.42
N PRO A 175 8.87 -1.30 12.37
CA PRO A 175 9.78 -1.79 11.33
C PRO A 175 11.23 -1.84 11.82
N ASP A 176 12.01 -2.77 11.26
CA ASP A 176 13.47 -2.73 11.39
C ASP A 176 13.99 -1.50 10.62
N PRO A 177 14.90 -0.68 11.19
CA PRO A 177 15.54 0.41 10.46
C PRO A 177 16.17 -0.02 9.11
N ALA A 178 16.63 -1.27 9.00
CA ALA A 178 17.17 -1.84 7.77
C ALA A 178 16.12 -1.96 6.66
N ASP A 179 14.84 -2.07 6.99
CA ASP A 179 13.76 -2.20 5.99
C ASP A 179 13.28 -0.85 5.45
N ILE A 180 13.79 0.27 5.99
CA ILE A 180 13.48 1.60 5.46
C ILE A 180 14.12 1.74 4.08
N SER A 181 13.28 2.05 3.09
CA SER A 181 13.62 2.10 1.67
C SER A 181 13.54 3.51 1.07
N ASP A 182 12.80 4.41 1.72
CA ASP A 182 12.76 5.83 1.37
C ASP A 182 12.23 6.63 2.57
N TRP A 183 12.27 7.96 2.48
CA TRP A 183 11.66 8.86 3.45
C TRP A 183 11.24 10.15 2.78
N MET A 184 10.31 10.88 3.39
CA MET A 184 9.99 12.23 2.94
C MET A 184 9.40 13.07 4.07
N TYR A 185 9.51 14.38 3.92
CA TYR A 185 8.69 15.35 4.66
C TYR A 185 8.32 16.49 3.71
N ARG A 186 7.35 17.32 4.10
CA ARG A 186 6.99 18.51 3.33
C ARG A 186 7.51 19.76 4.01
N LYS A 187 7.91 20.74 3.21
CA LYS A 187 8.18 22.11 3.68
C LYS A 187 7.57 23.11 2.72
N ASN A 188 6.69 23.97 3.24
CA ASN A 188 6.04 25.02 2.44
C ASN A 188 5.41 24.49 1.14
N GLY A 189 4.81 23.31 1.20
CA GLY A 189 4.14 22.66 0.06
C GLY A 189 5.02 21.73 -0.79
N TYR A 190 6.36 21.78 -0.68
CA TYR A 190 7.28 20.94 -1.45
C TYR A 190 7.72 19.69 -0.68
N ILE A 191 7.98 18.61 -1.41
CA ILE A 191 8.45 17.32 -0.89
C ILE A 191 9.98 17.31 -0.86
N TYR A 192 10.54 17.04 0.32
CA TYR A 192 11.96 16.79 0.57
C TYR A 192 12.19 15.29 0.75
N GLY A 193 13.36 14.79 0.36
CA GLY A 193 13.60 13.34 0.30
C GLY A 193 12.93 12.72 -0.93
N ASN A 194 12.37 11.54 -0.77
CA ASN A 194 11.70 10.73 -1.79
C ASN A 194 12.61 10.37 -2.98
N ARG A 195 13.73 9.70 -2.69
CA ARG A 195 14.76 9.37 -3.70
C ARG A 195 14.24 8.38 -4.73
N THR A 196 13.44 7.39 -4.32
CA THR A 196 12.90 6.37 -5.23
C THR A 196 12.00 6.97 -6.31
N MET A 197 11.24 8.02 -5.98
CA MET A 197 10.42 8.76 -6.95
C MET A 197 11.24 9.36 -8.10
N ARG A 198 12.47 9.80 -7.86
CA ARG A 198 13.33 10.37 -8.93
C ARG A 198 13.69 9.34 -9.99
N VAL A 199 13.76 8.07 -9.61
CA VAL A 199 13.94 6.97 -10.56
C VAL A 199 12.64 6.75 -11.35
N LEU A 200 11.50 6.73 -10.68
CA LEU A 200 10.19 6.51 -11.30
C LEU A 200 9.81 7.61 -12.30
N ILE A 201 10.08 8.88 -11.96
CA ILE A 201 9.84 10.04 -12.82
C ILE A 201 10.51 9.89 -14.19
N LYS A 202 11.68 9.25 -14.27
CA LYS A 202 12.39 9.01 -15.55
C LYS A 202 11.66 8.02 -16.47
N ARG A 203 10.77 7.21 -15.89
CA ARG A 203 10.08 6.09 -16.55
C ARG A 203 8.61 6.41 -16.85
N MET A 204 8.12 7.56 -16.40
CA MET A 204 6.73 8.00 -16.59
C MET A 204 6.55 8.79 -17.89
N PRO A 205 5.31 8.84 -18.43
CA PRO A 205 4.94 9.82 -19.46
C PRO A 205 5.23 11.25 -19.01
N LYS A 206 5.56 12.12 -19.97
CA LYS A 206 6.05 13.47 -19.69
C LYS A 206 5.12 14.27 -18.77
N GLU A 207 3.82 14.27 -19.03
CA GLU A 207 2.84 15.04 -18.27
C GLU A 207 2.83 14.61 -16.80
N LYS A 208 2.89 13.29 -16.56
CA LYS A 208 2.92 12.71 -15.23
C LYS A 208 4.25 12.98 -14.52
N ALA A 209 5.36 12.82 -15.23
CA ALA A 209 6.68 13.13 -14.73
C ALA A 209 6.79 14.61 -14.30
N ASP A 210 6.26 15.53 -15.11
CA ASP A 210 6.25 16.96 -14.80
C ASP A 210 5.38 17.29 -13.60
N TYR A 211 4.23 16.62 -13.44
CA TYR A 211 3.41 16.73 -12.24
C TYR A 211 4.19 16.36 -10.98
N TYR A 212 4.83 15.19 -10.93
CA TYR A 212 5.61 14.78 -9.77
C TYR A 212 6.84 15.66 -9.52
N ARG A 213 7.56 16.08 -10.58
CA ARG A 213 8.67 17.04 -10.46
C ARG A 213 8.23 18.36 -9.83
N SER A 214 7.04 18.86 -10.18
CA SER A 214 6.54 20.13 -9.63
C SER A 214 6.30 20.11 -8.12
N MET A 215 6.20 18.92 -7.52
CA MET A 215 6.01 18.74 -6.08
C MET A 215 7.34 18.60 -5.31
N LEU A 216 8.45 18.27 -5.97
CA LEU A 216 9.75 18.05 -5.32
C LEU A 216 10.44 19.39 -5.05
N ALA A 217 11.09 19.50 -3.89
CA ALA A 217 11.92 20.67 -3.55
C ALA A 217 13.18 20.75 -4.44
N ASP A 218 13.77 19.60 -4.75
CA ASP A 218 14.95 19.43 -5.60
C ASP A 218 14.62 18.43 -6.73
N PRO A 219 14.00 18.89 -7.82
CA PRO A 219 13.53 18.05 -8.92
C PRO A 219 14.63 17.49 -9.83
#